data_AF-A0A5E4N8K3-F1
#
_entry.id   AF-A0A5E4N8K3-F1
#
_cell.length_a   1.000
_cell.length_b   1.000
_cell.length_c   1.000
_cell.angle_alpha   90.00
_cell.angle_beta   90.00
_cell.angle_gamma   90.00
#
_symmetry.space_group_name_H-M   'P 1'
#
loop_
_entity.id
_entity.type
_entity.pdbx_description
1 polymer ?
#
loop_
_entity_poly.entity_id
_entity_poly.type
_entity_poly.pdbx_seq_one_letter_code
_entity_poly.pdbx_strand_id
1 'polypeptide(L)'
;MHFLEITELRNKVDFFESKVHALESKALPASSRSSTSVSEIIHEFTERDRCKPNVIAHGIPESFSIDLSIKINEYKTILRGIFSKLSNAIPIEFEPIRFGKPSSTTSLPVKVIFASPDVASIALMAYRLDK
;
A
#
# COMPACT_ATOMS: atom_id res chain seq x y z
N MET A 1 -38.29 -28.23 1.39
CA MET A 1 -37.27 -27.22 1.78
C MET A 1 -35.90 -27.52 1.16
N HIS A 2 -35.37 -28.75 1.26
CA HIS A 2 -34.05 -29.12 0.71
C HIS A 2 -33.84 -28.92 -0.81
N PHE A 3 -34.90 -29.00 -1.63
CA PHE A 3 -34.77 -28.83 -3.09
C PHE A 3 -34.35 -27.40 -3.48
N LEU A 4 -34.87 -26.39 -2.78
CA LEU A 4 -34.51 -24.97 -3.01
C LEU A 4 -33.04 -24.70 -2.64
N GLU A 5 -32.57 -25.31 -1.56
CA GLU A 5 -31.18 -25.19 -1.10
C GLU A 5 -30.20 -25.83 -2.08
N ILE A 6 -30.56 -26.99 -2.65
CA ILE A 6 -29.77 -27.65 -3.71
C ILE A 6 -29.69 -26.79 -4.97
N THR A 7 -30.81 -26.18 -5.39
CA THR A 7 -30.83 -25.29 -6.56
C THR A 7 -30.02 -24.02 -6.32
N GLU A 8 -30.12 -23.42 -5.13
CA GLU A 8 -29.34 -22.23 -4.78
C GLU A 8 -27.84 -22.52 -4.75
N LEU A 9 -27.45 -23.69 -4.23
CA LEU A 9 -26.05 -24.11 -4.18
C LEU A 9 -25.48 -24.34 -5.57
N ARG A 10 -26.25 -24.98 -6.47
CA ARG A 10 -25.86 -25.16 -7.88
C ARG A 10 -25.67 -23.83 -8.59
N ASN A 11 -26.61 -22.89 -8.43
CA ASN A 11 -26.49 -21.56 -9.04
C ASN A 11 -25.25 -20.80 -8.53
N LYS A 12 -24.88 -20.96 -7.26
CA LYS A 12 -23.64 -20.38 -6.71
C LYS A 12 -22.39 -21.02 -7.32
N VAL A 13 -22.38 -22.35 -7.47
CA VAL A 13 -21.27 -23.06 -8.12
C VAL A 13 -21.10 -22.58 -9.57
N ASP A 14 -22.17 -22.56 -10.35
CA ASP A 14 -22.13 -22.11 -11.76
C ASP A 14 -21.65 -20.67 -11.89
N PHE A 15 -22.05 -19.79 -10.95
CA PHE A 15 -21.59 -18.41 -10.88
C PHE A 15 -20.09 -18.30 -10.57
N PHE A 16 -19.59 -19.10 -9.62
CA PHE A 16 -18.18 -19.10 -9.27
C PHE A 16 -17.32 -19.69 -10.39
N GLU A 17 -17.74 -20.80 -11.00
CA GLU A 17 -17.06 -21.38 -12.17
C GLU A 17 -16.99 -20.40 -13.33
N SER A 18 -18.09 -19.70 -13.62
CA SER A 18 -18.12 -18.66 -14.65
C SER A 18 -17.14 -17.51 -14.35
N LYS A 19 -17.00 -17.11 -13.08
CA LYS A 19 -16.03 -16.09 -12.68
C LYS A 19 -14.58 -16.57 -12.76
N VAL A 20 -14.31 -17.81 -12.35
CA VAL A 20 -12.99 -18.42 -12.47
C VAL A 20 -12.58 -18.49 -13.94
N HIS A 21 -13.45 -19.00 -14.81
CA HIS A 21 -13.19 -19.06 -16.24
C HIS A 21 -13.00 -17.67 -16.85
N ALA A 22 -13.77 -16.66 -16.43
CA ALA A 22 -13.60 -15.29 -16.90
C ALA A 22 -12.28 -14.64 -16.42
N LEU A 23 -11.75 -15.05 -15.27
CA LEU A 23 -10.47 -14.59 -14.74
C LEU A 23 -9.28 -15.32 -15.40
N GLU A 24 -9.40 -16.63 -15.64
CA GLU A 24 -8.40 -17.44 -16.33
C GLU A 24 -8.28 -17.06 -17.81
N SER A 25 -9.41 -16.81 -18.49
CA SER A 25 -9.41 -16.30 -19.87
C SER A 25 -8.93 -14.85 -19.99
N LYS A 26 -9.01 -14.08 -18.90
CA LYS A 26 -8.36 -12.76 -18.75
C LYS A 26 -6.93 -12.84 -18.27
N ALA A 27 -6.32 -14.03 -18.18
CA ALA A 27 -4.87 -14.13 -18.06
C ALA A 27 -4.28 -13.31 -19.22
N LEU A 28 -3.76 -12.14 -18.86
CA LEU A 28 -3.05 -11.24 -19.75
C LEU A 28 -2.08 -12.08 -20.59
N PRO A 29 -1.88 -11.76 -21.88
CA PRO A 29 -0.79 -12.38 -22.63
C PRO A 29 0.43 -12.26 -21.72
N ALA A 30 0.98 -13.41 -21.30
CA ALA A 30 2.09 -13.47 -20.36
C ALA A 30 3.06 -12.40 -20.82
N SER A 31 3.10 -11.29 -20.05
CA SER A 31 3.78 -10.06 -20.48
C SER A 31 5.09 -10.52 -21.03
N SER A 32 5.28 -10.31 -22.34
CA SER A 32 6.40 -10.84 -23.11
C SER A 32 7.59 -10.90 -22.19
N ARG A 33 7.99 -12.10 -21.77
CA ARG A 33 9.24 -12.28 -21.04
C ARG A 33 10.31 -11.93 -22.07
N SER A 34 10.50 -10.64 -22.31
CA SER A 34 11.73 -10.11 -22.86
C SER A 34 12.79 -10.70 -21.96
N SER A 35 13.76 -11.37 -22.56
CA SER A 35 15.01 -11.73 -21.89
C SER A 35 15.41 -10.55 -21.03
N THR A 36 15.33 -10.70 -19.70
CA THR A 36 15.54 -9.58 -18.78
C THR A 36 16.89 -8.98 -19.10
N SER A 37 16.88 -7.79 -19.70
CA SER A 37 18.13 -7.19 -20.17
C SER A 37 18.94 -6.77 -18.95
N VAL A 38 20.27 -6.78 -19.05
CA VAL A 38 21.14 -6.29 -17.97
C VAL A 38 20.72 -4.87 -17.53
N SER A 39 20.26 -4.05 -18.48
CA SER A 39 19.73 -2.71 -18.22
C SER A 39 18.45 -2.71 -17.38
N GLU A 40 17.52 -3.64 -17.63
CA GLU A 40 16.30 -3.78 -16.81
C GLU A 40 16.65 -4.19 -15.38
N ILE A 41 17.62 -5.09 -15.21
CA ILE A 41 18.11 -5.51 -13.88
C ILE A 41 18.74 -4.33 -13.15
N ILE A 42 19.64 -3.58 -13.81
CA ILE A 42 20.28 -2.40 -13.21
C ILE A 42 19.22 -1.37 -12.82
N HIS A 43 18.28 -1.08 -13.72
CA HIS A 43 17.20 -0.14 -13.45
C HIS A 43 16.39 -0.55 -12.22
N GLU A 44 16.01 -1.82 -12.14
CA GLU A 44 15.26 -2.39 -11.04
C GLU A 44 16.03 -2.31 -9.70
N PHE A 45 17.33 -2.61 -9.69
CA PHE A 45 18.17 -2.42 -8.52
C PHE A 45 18.24 -0.97 -8.09
N THR A 46 18.40 -0.03 -9.02
CA THR A 46 18.46 1.39 -8.71
C THR A 46 17.15 1.91 -8.13
N GLU A 47 16.01 1.45 -8.64
CA GLU A 47 14.69 1.84 -8.13
C GLU A 47 14.39 1.22 -6.76
N ARG A 48 14.79 -0.05 -6.53
CA ARG A 48 14.75 -0.67 -5.19
C ARG A 48 15.57 0.11 -4.19
N ASP A 49 16.79 0.50 -4.56
CA ASP A 49 17.70 1.23 -3.70
C ASP A 49 17.14 2.61 -3.32
N ARG A 50 16.61 3.34 -4.31
CA ARG A 50 15.86 4.60 -4.12
C ARG A 50 14.65 4.45 -3.21
N CYS A 51 14.07 3.26 -3.14
CA CYS A 51 12.90 2.99 -2.32
C CYS A 51 13.20 2.56 -0.89
N LYS A 52 14.45 2.27 -0.53
CA LYS A 52 14.84 1.83 0.82
C LYS A 52 14.42 2.76 1.97
N PRO A 53 14.46 4.10 1.86
CA PRO A 53 13.99 4.98 2.94
C PRO A 53 12.46 5.16 2.97
N ASN A 54 11.71 4.50 2.08
CA ASN A 54 10.27 4.70 1.95
C ASN A 54 9.49 3.67 2.78
N VAL A 55 8.52 4.14 3.54
CA VAL A 55 7.54 3.30 4.25
C VAL A 55 6.14 3.68 3.80
N ILE A 56 5.23 2.71 3.74
CA ILE A 56 3.81 2.96 3.44
C ILE A 56 3.00 2.80 4.73
N ALA A 57 2.40 3.90 5.18
CA ALA A 57 1.48 3.92 6.30
C ALA A 57 0.04 3.73 5.80
N HIS A 58 -0.65 2.73 6.32
CA HIS A 58 -2.06 2.47 6.04
C HIS A 58 -2.95 2.94 7.19
N GLY A 59 -4.22 3.23 6.88
CA GLY A 59 -5.20 3.64 7.89
C GLY A 59 -5.03 5.09 8.40
N ILE A 60 -4.25 5.92 7.70
CA ILE A 60 -4.13 7.34 8.01
C ILE A 60 -5.44 8.05 7.59
N PRO A 61 -6.13 8.75 8.50
CA PRO A 61 -7.35 9.48 8.17
C PRO A 61 -7.09 10.53 7.09
N GLU A 62 -7.97 10.63 6.10
CA GLU A 62 -7.84 11.65 5.05
C GLU A 62 -8.10 13.05 5.64
N SER A 63 -7.31 14.03 5.17
CA SER A 63 -7.56 15.43 5.48
C SER A 63 -8.69 16.00 4.62
N PHE A 64 -9.61 16.73 5.25
CA PHE A 64 -10.70 17.44 4.59
C PHE A 64 -10.29 18.81 4.02
N SER A 65 -9.05 19.26 4.25
CA SER A 65 -8.57 20.55 3.77
C SER A 65 -8.44 20.57 2.24
N ILE A 66 -8.76 21.68 1.60
CA ILE A 66 -8.62 21.83 0.13
C ILE A 66 -7.17 22.20 -0.22
N ASP A 67 -6.43 22.79 0.71
CA ASP A 67 -5.05 23.24 0.53
C ASP A 67 -4.05 22.10 0.78
N LEU A 68 -3.19 21.84 -0.20
CA LEU A 68 -2.17 20.79 -0.15
C LEU A 68 -1.14 21.00 0.98
N SER A 69 -0.75 22.23 1.26
CA SER A 69 0.23 22.56 2.32
C SER A 69 -0.36 22.26 3.70
N ILE A 70 -1.63 22.64 3.91
CA ILE A 70 -2.36 22.33 5.15
C ILE A 70 -2.51 20.82 5.29
N LYS A 71 -2.89 20.11 4.23
CA LYS A 71 -2.98 18.64 4.20
C LYS A 71 -1.67 17.97 4.60
N ILE A 72 -0.56 18.37 3.96
CA ILE A 72 0.77 17.81 4.26
C ILE A 72 1.11 18.02 5.73
N ASN A 73 0.81 19.20 6.29
CA ASN A 73 1.09 19.49 7.68
C ASN A 73 0.21 18.68 8.66
N GLU A 74 -1.06 18.47 8.34
CA GLU A 74 -1.95 17.59 9.11
C GLU A 74 -1.44 16.14 9.10
N TYR A 75 -1.04 15.62 7.93
CA TYR A 75 -0.43 14.29 7.84
C TYR A 75 0.86 14.19 8.64
N LYS A 76 1.75 15.19 8.56
CA LYS A 76 2.96 15.25 9.38
C LYS A 76 2.62 15.20 10.87
N THR A 77 1.60 15.94 11.30
CA THR A 77 1.18 15.98 12.71
C THR A 77 0.68 14.63 13.18
N ILE A 78 -0.22 13.99 12.42
CA ILE A 78 -0.74 12.66 12.72
C ILE A 78 0.38 11.63 12.79
N LEU A 79 1.23 11.58 11.76
CA LEU A 79 2.33 10.62 11.66
C LEU A 79 3.37 10.84 12.76
N ARG A 80 3.70 12.08 13.12
CA ARG A 80 4.56 12.39 14.28
C ARG A 80 3.97 11.86 15.58
N GLY A 81 2.66 12.02 15.79
CA GLY A 81 1.97 11.49 16.97
C GLY A 81 1.91 9.96 17.02
N ILE A 82 1.97 9.30 15.86
CA ILE A 82 2.10 7.84 15.77
C ILE A 82 3.54 7.44 16.11
N PHE A 83 4.52 7.98 15.40
CA PHE A 83 5.93 7.62 15.59
C PHE A 83 6.44 7.91 17.00
N SER A 84 5.99 8.99 17.64
CA SER A 84 6.37 9.30 19.03
C SER A 84 5.87 8.26 20.03
N LYS A 85 4.74 7.59 19.76
CA LYS A 85 4.25 6.48 20.59
C LYS A 85 5.04 5.19 20.37
N LEU A 86 5.49 4.99 19.14
CA LEU A 86 6.24 3.80 18.72
C LEU A 86 7.67 3.79 19.26
N SER A 87 8.39 4.90 19.11
CA SER A 87 9.76 5.03 19.62
C SER A 87 10.25 6.47 19.58
N ASN A 88 10.94 6.89 20.64
CA ASN A 88 11.65 8.17 20.69
C ASN A 88 12.84 8.26 19.71
N ALA A 89 13.25 7.12 19.13
CA ALA A 89 14.39 7.03 18.22
C ALA A 89 14.03 7.29 16.75
N ILE A 90 12.77 7.53 16.40
CA ILE A 90 12.34 7.82 15.02
C ILE A 90 12.45 9.33 14.77
N PRO A 91 13.41 9.80 13.95
CA PRO A 91 13.52 11.23 13.65
C PRO A 91 12.25 11.81 13.02
N ILE A 92 12.03 13.08 13.34
CA ILE A 92 10.81 13.86 13.10
C ILE A 92 10.72 14.39 11.66
N GLU A 93 11.79 14.22 10.89
CA GLU A 93 11.93 14.69 9.52
C GLU A 93 11.57 13.58 8.54
N PHE A 94 10.38 13.73 7.94
CA PHE A 94 9.91 12.90 6.85
C PHE A 94 8.99 13.69 5.93
N GLU A 95 8.88 13.22 4.70
CA GLU A 95 7.95 13.77 3.72
C GLU A 95 6.79 12.80 3.48
N PRO A 96 5.54 13.19 3.78
CA PRO A 96 4.38 12.40 3.43
C PRO A 96 3.98 12.65 1.98
N ILE A 97 3.87 11.60 1.18
CA ILE A 97 3.29 11.63 -0.17
C ILE A 97 2.03 10.78 -0.18
N ARG A 98 0.90 11.38 -0.55
CA ARG A 98 -0.38 10.69 -0.64
C ARG A 98 -0.43 9.81 -1.89
N PHE A 99 -0.92 8.57 -1.76
CA PHE A 99 -1.23 7.73 -2.91
C PHE A 99 -2.73 7.75 -3.23
N GLY A 100 -3.06 7.76 -4.53
CA GLY A 100 -4.42 7.63 -5.02
C GLY A 100 -5.14 8.95 -5.29
N LYS A 101 -6.29 8.84 -5.97
CA LYS A 101 -7.20 9.96 -6.20
C LYS A 101 -8.01 10.25 -4.93
N PRO A 102 -8.51 11.49 -4.73
CA PRO A 102 -9.45 11.76 -3.66
C PRO A 102 -10.68 10.87 -3.90
N SER A 103 -10.87 9.87 -3.06
CA SER A 103 -12.03 8.97 -3.09
C SER A 103 -12.80 9.09 -1.78
N SER A 104 -14.06 8.65 -1.79
CA SER A 104 -14.95 8.60 -0.61
C SER A 104 -14.46 7.66 0.51
N THR A 105 -13.28 7.06 0.37
CA THR A 105 -12.64 6.21 1.37
C THR A 105 -12.08 7.07 2.51
N THR A 106 -12.38 6.69 3.73
CA THR A 106 -12.04 7.43 4.97
C THR A 106 -10.56 7.39 5.35
N SER A 107 -9.76 6.54 4.69
CA SER A 107 -8.31 6.50 4.85
C SER A 107 -7.63 6.16 3.53
N LEU A 108 -6.44 6.74 3.30
CA LEU A 108 -5.61 6.46 2.14
C LEU A 108 -4.17 6.11 2.57
N PRO A 109 -3.46 5.28 1.80
CA PRO A 109 -2.06 5.01 2.07
C PRO A 109 -1.21 6.27 1.89
N VAL A 110 -0.32 6.53 2.85
CA VAL A 110 0.64 7.63 2.82
C VAL A 110 2.05 7.05 2.75
N LYS A 111 2.79 7.42 1.70
CA LYS A 111 4.23 7.19 1.62
C LYS A 111 4.92 8.11 2.61
N VAL A 112 5.79 7.57 3.45
CA VAL A 112 6.65 8.31 4.36
C VAL A 112 8.07 8.11 3.87
N ILE A 113 8.74 9.18 3.47
CA ILE A 113 10.15 9.15 3.06
C ILE A 113 10.99 9.60 4.24
N PHE A 114 11.82 8.71 4.77
CA PHE A 114 12.75 9.02 5.85
C PHE A 114 14.09 9.53 5.32
N ALA A 115 14.87 10.16 6.20
CA ALA A 115 16.21 10.67 5.85
C ALA A 115 17.20 9.55 5.46
N SER A 116 17.03 8.32 5.99
CA SER A 116 17.86 7.18 5.66
C SER A 116 17.12 5.84 5.71
N PRO A 117 17.61 4.80 5.02
CA PRO A 117 17.11 3.43 5.13
C PRO A 117 17.13 2.86 6.56
N ASP A 118 18.14 3.24 7.35
CA ASP A 118 18.29 2.76 8.73
C ASP A 118 17.16 3.28 9.60
N VAL A 119 16.79 4.55 9.44
CA VAL A 119 15.65 5.17 10.13
C VAL A 119 14.34 4.47 9.76
N ALA A 120 14.12 4.25 8.46
CA ALA A 120 12.93 3.53 7.98
C ALA A 120 12.85 2.12 8.60
N SER A 121 13.99 1.44 8.70
CA SER A 121 14.10 0.11 9.32
C SER A 121 13.79 0.14 10.82
N ILE A 122 14.33 1.12 11.56
CA ILE A 122 14.02 1.33 12.99
C ILE A 122 12.52 1.55 13.19
N ALA A 123 11.88 2.40 12.37
CA ALA A 123 10.46 2.67 12.46
C ALA A 123 9.60 1.41 12.21
N LEU A 124 9.97 0.61 11.21
CA LEU A 124 9.30 -0.66 10.91
C LEU A 124 9.50 -1.69 12.03
N MET A 125 10.68 -1.77 12.62
CA MET A 125 10.97 -2.68 13.73
C MET A 125 10.20 -2.27 14.99
N ALA A 126 10.16 -0.99 15.32
CA ALA A 126 9.35 -0.47 16.43
C ALA A 126 7.88 -0.87 16.27
N TYR A 127 7.32 -0.75 15.06
CA TYR A 127 5.93 -1.15 14.78
C TYR A 127 5.68 -2.65 14.90
N ARG A 128 6.67 -3.48 14.59
CA ARG A 128 6.55 -4.94 14.77
C ARG A 128 6.59 -5.36 16.22
N LEU A 129 7.30 -4.62 17.08
CA LEU A 129 7.44 -4.92 18.50
C LEU A 129 6.26 -4.42 19.34
N ASP A 130 5.51 -3.43 18.84
CA ASP A 130 4.28 -2.91 19.47
C ASP A 130 3.05 -3.83 19.24
N LYS A 131 3.20 -4.89 18.41
CA LYS A 131 2.16 -5.90 18.13
C LYS A 131 2.44 -7.23 18.81
#